data_AF-A0A7S2THU7-F1
#
_entry.id   AF-A0A7S2THU7-F1
#
_cell.length_a   1.000
_cell.length_b   1.000
_cell.length_c   1.000
_cell.angle_alpha   90.00
_cell.angle_beta   90.00
_cell.angle_gamma   90.00
#
_symmetry.space_group_name_H-M   'P 1'
#
loop_
_entity.id
_entity.type
_entity.pdbx_description
1 polymer ?
#
loop_
_entity_poly.entity_id
_entity_poly.type
_entity_poly.pdbx_seq_one_letter_code
_entity_poly.pdbx_strand_id
1 'polypeptide(L)'
;EACINEYVVVVGILVSTTSSALGAIFGGSRVLQALARDEIFPNTKWLGKGTVHGDEPWVGVLVTWGIAQACLFIGGLDVIAPIISTFFCLSYGCCNLACLLVSISGTPNFRPRFKYFTWHTCLLGLILNMFVMFFLNVYYATASLVIMLAIFAYLVYYAPQTTWGDVRQALIYHQVRKYLLRLDSRKQHGKTWRPSVLLLINTLNGPLVEFCNHLKKGGLYVVGNVVLGQKFGRLTKTAGRMKKALADYIYSENLKAFPAVAVGESARTAYQNLMVMSGLGAMTPNTVVVPYIENIKIKSALEEKKKKNAKAKADSGGLGVISENSPSSAAEPDYHRSRSEYFHDLSLKMERKDYTKGKFF
;
A
#
# COMPACT_ATOMS: atom_id res chain seq x y z
N GLU A 1 -43.88 49.99 0.34
CA GLU A 1 -43.75 50.40 -1.08
C GLU A 1 -42.36 50.06 -1.63
N ALA A 2 -42.10 48.79 -1.95
CA ALA A 2 -40.82 48.38 -2.55
C ALA A 2 -40.95 47.19 -3.52
N CYS A 3 -42.08 47.07 -4.23
CA CYS A 3 -42.24 46.10 -5.32
C CYS A 3 -42.83 46.83 -6.52
N ILE A 4 -42.04 46.96 -7.59
CA ILE A 4 -42.37 47.71 -8.81
C ILE A 4 -43.58 47.12 -9.54
N ASN A 5 -43.87 45.81 -9.37
CA ASN A 5 -45.13 45.16 -9.72
C ASN A 5 -45.15 43.73 -9.13
N GLU A 6 -46.27 43.27 -8.54
CA GLU A 6 -46.42 41.90 -8.02
C GLU A 6 -46.15 40.83 -9.10
N TYR A 7 -46.56 41.10 -10.34
CA TYR A 7 -46.33 40.20 -11.46
C TYR A 7 -44.85 39.99 -11.79
N VAL A 8 -44.01 41.03 -11.59
CA VAL A 8 -42.56 40.92 -11.82
C VAL A 8 -41.93 39.97 -10.79
N VAL A 9 -42.42 39.99 -9.54
CA VAL A 9 -41.95 39.08 -8.50
C VAL A 9 -42.34 37.63 -8.82
N VAL A 10 -43.59 37.39 -9.23
CA VAL A 10 -44.07 36.04 -9.59
C VAL A 10 -43.30 35.48 -10.78
N VAL A 11 -43.13 36.27 -11.85
CA VAL A 11 -42.35 35.86 -13.03
C VAL A 11 -40.89 35.59 -12.64
N GLY A 12 -40.30 36.42 -11.78
CA GLY A 12 -38.96 36.22 -11.26
C GLY A 12 -38.81 34.90 -10.50
N ILE A 13 -39.76 34.56 -9.62
CA ILE A 13 -39.78 33.29 -8.88
C ILE A 13 -39.88 32.11 -9.86
N LEU A 14 -40.79 32.15 -10.84
CA LEU A 14 -40.96 31.08 -11.83
C LEU A 14 -39.69 30.84 -12.65
N VAL A 15 -39.07 31.91 -13.15
CA VAL A 15 -37.83 31.81 -13.94
C VAL A 15 -36.67 31.31 -13.08
N SER A 16 -36.51 31.84 -11.86
CA SER A 16 -35.43 31.47 -10.94
C SER A 16 -35.53 30.02 -10.47
N THR A 17 -36.73 29.56 -10.09
CA THR A 17 -36.97 28.19 -9.66
C THR A 17 -36.80 27.19 -10.79
N THR A 18 -37.33 27.50 -11.99
CA THR A 18 -37.17 26.64 -13.18
C THR A 18 -35.70 26.51 -13.58
N SER A 19 -34.95 27.61 -13.59
CA SER A 19 -33.51 27.62 -13.90
C SER A 19 -32.71 26.78 -12.90
N SER A 20 -32.95 26.96 -11.60
CA SER A 20 -32.27 26.21 -10.54
C SER A 20 -32.59 24.70 -10.59
N ALA A 21 -33.85 24.35 -10.86
CA ALA A 21 -34.29 22.97 -10.99
C ALA A 21 -33.63 22.27 -12.19
N LEU A 22 -33.60 22.92 -13.36
CA LEU A 22 -32.90 22.39 -14.54
C LEU A 22 -31.41 22.19 -14.26
N GLY A 23 -30.76 23.17 -13.61
CA GLY A 23 -29.35 23.08 -13.21
C GLY A 23 -29.07 21.89 -12.29
N ALA A 24 -29.95 21.63 -11.31
CA ALA A 24 -29.81 20.51 -10.39
C ALA A 24 -29.98 19.13 -11.07
N ILE A 25 -30.95 19.00 -11.99
CA ILE A 25 -31.21 17.74 -12.73
C ILE A 25 -29.99 17.37 -13.58
N PHE A 26 -29.49 18.32 -14.39
CA PHE A 26 -28.33 18.09 -15.24
C PHE A 26 -27.05 17.95 -14.44
N GLY A 27 -26.82 18.80 -13.43
CA GLY A 27 -25.65 18.72 -12.56
C GLY A 27 -25.55 17.37 -11.84
N GLY A 28 -26.65 16.91 -11.23
CA GLY A 28 -26.70 15.60 -10.58
C GLY A 28 -26.43 14.43 -11.53
N SER A 29 -27.01 14.47 -12.73
CA SER A 29 -26.80 13.42 -13.74
C SER A 29 -25.34 13.31 -14.20
N ARG A 30 -24.64 14.44 -14.32
CA ARG A 30 -23.22 14.50 -14.72
C ARG A 30 -22.30 14.00 -13.60
N VAL A 31 -22.61 14.32 -12.34
CA VAL A 31 -21.89 13.77 -11.18
C VAL A 31 -22.06 12.26 -11.12
N LEU A 32 -23.28 11.75 -11.35
CA LEU A 32 -23.56 10.32 -11.37
C LEU A 32 -22.85 9.59 -12.53
N GLN A 33 -22.80 10.23 -13.70
CA GLN A 33 -22.06 9.74 -14.87
C GLN A 33 -20.55 9.62 -14.57
N ALA A 34 -19.94 10.64 -13.96
CA ALA A 34 -18.53 10.62 -13.58
C ALA A 34 -18.25 9.50 -12.55
N LEU A 35 -19.08 9.41 -11.51
CA LEU A 35 -18.95 8.40 -10.46
C LEU A 35 -19.05 6.96 -11.01
N ALA A 36 -19.93 6.74 -11.98
CA ALA A 36 -20.10 5.44 -12.63
C ALA A 36 -18.91 5.04 -13.52
N ARG A 37 -18.18 6.02 -14.08
CA ARG A 37 -16.97 5.81 -14.89
C ARG A 37 -15.74 5.54 -14.05
N ASP A 38 -15.71 6.03 -12.82
CA ASP A 38 -14.63 5.75 -11.87
C ASP A 38 -14.69 4.30 -11.33
N GLU A 39 -15.72 3.52 -11.69
CA GLU A 39 -15.91 2.10 -11.32
C GLU A 39 -15.80 1.83 -9.81
N ILE A 40 -16.13 2.83 -8.99
CA ILE A 40 -16.05 2.78 -7.53
C ILE A 40 -17.06 1.77 -6.97
N PHE A 41 -18.23 1.67 -7.60
CA PHE A 41 -19.28 0.72 -7.26
C PHE A 41 -19.34 -0.38 -8.34
N PRO A 42 -19.41 -1.67 -7.95
CA PRO A 42 -19.59 -2.74 -8.91
C PRO A 42 -20.95 -2.57 -9.63
N ASN A 43 -20.97 -2.87 -10.93
CA ASN A 43 -22.17 -2.86 -11.78
C ASN A 43 -22.86 -1.50 -12.02
N THR A 44 -22.23 -0.36 -11.75
CA THR A 44 -22.81 0.98 -12.08
C THR A 44 -22.48 1.48 -13.48
N LYS A 45 -21.77 0.70 -14.30
CA LYS A 45 -21.33 1.11 -15.66
C LYS A 45 -22.47 1.55 -16.59
N TRP A 46 -23.69 1.07 -16.35
CA TRP A 46 -24.86 1.47 -17.14
C TRP A 46 -25.25 2.95 -16.94
N LEU A 47 -24.99 3.55 -15.77
CA LEU A 47 -25.21 4.97 -15.53
C LEU A 47 -24.13 5.87 -16.17
N GLY A 48 -22.95 5.31 -16.46
CA GLY A 48 -21.84 6.02 -17.07
C GLY A 48 -21.93 6.17 -18.60
N LYS A 49 -22.94 5.54 -19.23
CA LYS A 49 -23.15 5.59 -20.69
C LYS A 49 -23.65 6.98 -21.11
N GLY A 50 -22.86 7.65 -21.93
CA GLY A 50 -23.27 8.90 -22.59
C GLY A 50 -23.75 8.67 -24.02
N THR A 51 -24.48 9.64 -24.56
CA THR A 51 -24.90 9.68 -25.96
C THR A 51 -23.69 9.84 -26.89
N VAL A 52 -23.80 9.30 -28.12
CA VAL A 52 -22.73 9.32 -29.14
C VAL A 52 -22.28 10.73 -29.52
N HIS A 53 -23.16 11.73 -29.40
CA HIS A 53 -22.84 13.15 -29.59
C HIS A 53 -23.10 13.89 -28.28
N GLY A 54 -22.13 14.67 -27.81
CA GLY A 54 -22.27 15.51 -26.60
C GLY A 54 -22.12 14.77 -25.26
N ASP A 55 -21.88 13.46 -25.27
CA ASP A 55 -21.66 12.61 -24.09
C ASP A 55 -22.74 12.78 -23.01
N GLU A 56 -24.00 12.95 -23.43
CA GLU A 56 -25.10 13.26 -22.52
C GLU A 56 -25.55 12.02 -21.73
N PRO A 57 -25.63 12.09 -20.38
CA PRO A 57 -26.01 10.94 -19.55
C PRO A 57 -27.53 10.77 -19.50
N TRP A 58 -28.15 10.29 -20.58
CA TRP A 58 -29.61 10.13 -20.64
C TRP A 58 -30.15 9.25 -19.50
N VAL A 59 -29.42 8.17 -19.16
CA VAL A 59 -29.73 7.30 -18.02
C VAL A 59 -29.65 8.07 -16.70
N GLY A 60 -28.58 8.86 -16.52
CA GLY A 60 -28.39 9.66 -15.32
C GLY A 60 -29.48 10.70 -15.14
N VAL A 61 -29.93 11.33 -16.23
CA VAL A 61 -31.04 12.29 -16.23
C VAL A 61 -32.35 11.59 -15.85
N LEU A 62 -32.62 10.39 -16.36
CA LEU A 62 -33.81 9.63 -16.00
C LEU A 62 -33.82 9.26 -14.51
N VAL A 63 -32.66 8.88 -13.96
CA VAL A 63 -32.50 8.57 -12.53
C VAL A 63 -32.71 9.81 -11.67
N THR A 64 -32.09 10.94 -12.00
CA THR A 64 -32.28 12.19 -11.24
C THR A 64 -33.70 12.71 -11.33
N TRP A 65 -34.33 12.61 -12.49
CA TRP A 65 -35.76 12.90 -12.67
C TRP A 65 -36.64 12.01 -11.79
N GLY A 66 -36.41 10.69 -11.77
CA GLY A 66 -37.16 9.76 -10.94
C GLY A 66 -37.03 10.04 -9.44
N ILE A 67 -35.82 10.36 -8.97
CA ILE A 67 -35.57 10.76 -7.57
C ILE A 67 -36.28 12.08 -7.25
N ALA A 68 -36.18 13.08 -8.14
CA ALA A 68 -36.86 14.36 -7.95
C ALA A 68 -38.39 14.18 -7.89
N GLN A 69 -38.95 13.35 -8.77
CA GLN A 69 -40.37 13.03 -8.80
C GLN A 69 -40.84 12.32 -7.52
N ALA A 70 -40.03 11.39 -6.99
CA ALA A 70 -40.30 10.75 -5.70
C ALA A 70 -40.34 11.77 -4.55
N CYS A 71 -39.41 12.73 -4.52
CA CYS A 71 -39.44 13.81 -3.54
C CYS A 71 -40.69 14.70 -3.66
N LEU A 72 -41.16 14.97 -4.89
CA LEU A 72 -42.39 15.73 -5.11
C LEU A 72 -43.64 14.99 -4.60
N PHE A 73 -43.69 13.66 -4.73
CA PHE A 73 -44.82 12.85 -4.26
C PHE A 73 -44.95 12.79 -2.73
N ILE A 74 -43.88 13.01 -1.97
CA ILE A 74 -43.94 13.07 -0.49
C ILE A 74 -44.84 14.23 -0.04
N GLY A 75 -44.91 15.32 -0.81
CA GLY A 75 -45.74 16.49 -0.54
C GLY A 75 -45.22 17.36 0.62
N GLY A 76 -45.33 18.68 0.47
CA GLY A 76 -44.98 19.65 1.52
C GLY A 76 -43.53 20.14 1.46
N LEU A 77 -43.36 21.42 1.09
CA LEU A 77 -42.06 22.09 1.05
C LEU A 77 -41.34 22.03 2.42
N ASP A 78 -42.10 22.18 3.50
CA ASP A 78 -41.58 22.23 4.88
C ASP A 78 -40.96 20.90 5.34
N VAL A 79 -41.37 19.77 4.74
CA VAL A 79 -40.79 18.46 5.02
C VAL A 79 -39.55 18.23 4.17
N ILE A 80 -39.58 18.66 2.91
CA ILE A 80 -38.50 18.44 1.94
C ILE A 80 -37.27 19.31 2.25
N ALA A 81 -37.48 20.56 2.67
CA ALA A 81 -36.39 21.53 2.88
C ALA A 81 -35.35 21.03 3.90
N PRO A 82 -35.70 20.57 5.12
CA PRO A 82 -34.74 20.04 6.07
C PRO A 82 -33.96 18.81 5.57
N ILE A 83 -34.60 17.95 4.76
CA ILE A 83 -33.97 16.76 4.18
C ILE A 83 -32.87 17.17 3.20
N ILE A 84 -33.20 18.07 2.25
CA ILE A 84 -32.23 18.57 1.26
C ILE A 84 -31.08 19.31 1.95
N SER A 85 -31.39 20.19 2.91
CA SER A 85 -30.36 20.91 3.68
C SER A 85 -29.41 19.95 4.42
N THR A 86 -29.93 18.86 4.98
CA THR A 86 -29.11 17.83 5.63
C THR A 86 -28.10 17.20 4.66
N PHE A 87 -28.52 16.85 3.45
CA PHE A 87 -27.61 16.30 2.43
C PHE A 87 -26.55 17.31 1.96
N PHE A 88 -26.89 18.58 1.81
CA PHE A 88 -25.91 19.63 1.49
C PHE A 88 -24.91 19.85 2.63
N CYS A 89 -25.38 19.94 3.88
CA CYS A 89 -24.51 20.04 5.06
C CYS A 89 -23.56 18.85 5.16
N LEU A 90 -24.05 17.64 4.89
CA LEU A 90 -23.23 16.43 4.88
C LEU A 90 -22.15 16.49 3.79
N SER A 91 -22.50 16.89 2.56
CA SER A 91 -21.54 17.06 1.46
C SER A 91 -20.45 18.09 1.79
N TYR A 92 -20.84 19.27 2.30
CA TYR A 92 -19.89 20.30 2.73
C TYR A 92 -19.05 19.85 3.93
N GLY A 93 -19.63 19.11 4.87
CA GLY A 93 -18.92 18.47 5.99
C GLY A 93 -17.86 17.49 5.49
N CYS A 94 -18.22 16.57 4.59
CA CYS A 94 -17.30 15.60 4.00
C CYS A 94 -16.15 16.29 3.23
N CYS A 95 -16.44 17.35 2.48
CA CYS A 95 -15.43 18.10 1.74
C CYS A 95 -14.44 18.80 2.70
N ASN A 96 -14.95 19.42 3.77
CA ASN A 96 -14.13 20.01 4.83
C ASN A 96 -13.29 18.96 5.57
N LEU A 97 -13.87 17.79 5.86
CA LEU A 97 -13.16 16.67 6.49
C LEU A 97 -12.03 16.14 5.58
N ALA A 98 -12.29 15.98 4.28
CA ALA A 98 -11.28 15.53 3.32
C ALA A 98 -10.10 16.51 3.26
N CYS A 99 -10.37 17.81 3.13
CA CYS A 99 -9.35 18.86 3.17
C CYS A 99 -8.56 18.86 4.48
N LEU A 100 -9.25 18.69 5.62
CA LEU A 100 -8.63 18.60 6.95
C LEU A 100 -7.66 17.41 7.04
N LEU A 101 -8.11 16.22 6.65
CA LEU A 101 -7.31 14.99 6.74
C LEU A 101 -6.06 15.07 5.86
N VAL A 102 -6.20 15.53 4.62
CA VAL A 102 -5.07 15.67 3.68
C VAL A 102 -4.10 16.76 4.14
N SER A 103 -4.60 17.87 4.70
CA SER A 103 -3.76 18.93 5.27
C SER A 103 -2.96 18.45 6.48
N ILE A 104 -3.56 17.69 7.40
CA ILE A 104 -2.88 17.13 8.58
C ILE A 104 -1.87 16.05 8.17
N SER A 105 -2.19 15.24 7.15
CA SER A 105 -1.28 14.22 6.62
C SER A 105 0.02 14.79 6.08
N GLY A 106 0.02 16.07 5.67
CA GLY A 106 1.17 16.70 5.03
C GLY A 106 1.55 16.02 3.71
N THR A 107 0.55 15.50 2.98
CA THR A 107 0.76 14.87 1.67
C THR A 107 1.38 15.88 0.69
N PRO A 108 2.50 15.56 0.02
CA PRO A 108 3.21 16.54 -0.82
C PRO A 108 2.40 17.12 -1.98
N ASN A 109 1.38 16.40 -2.45
CA ASN A 109 0.54 16.77 -3.60
C ASN A 109 -0.49 17.85 -3.23
N PHE A 110 -0.83 17.99 -1.94
CA PHE A 110 -1.82 18.95 -1.48
C PHE A 110 -1.13 20.26 -1.07
N ARG A 111 -1.13 21.23 -1.97
CA ARG A 111 -0.50 22.56 -1.80
C ARG A 111 -1.51 23.68 -2.07
N PRO A 112 -2.46 23.91 -1.18
CA PRO A 112 -3.45 24.96 -1.34
C PRO A 112 -2.75 26.32 -1.45
N ARG A 113 -2.97 27.02 -2.57
CA ARG A 113 -2.39 28.35 -2.83
C ARG A 113 -3.27 29.49 -2.32
N PHE A 114 -4.47 29.17 -1.84
CA PHE A 114 -5.42 30.16 -1.37
C PHE A 114 -4.97 30.75 -0.02
N LYS A 115 -4.92 32.09 0.07
CA LYS A 115 -4.34 32.84 1.20
C LYS A 115 -5.01 32.54 2.55
N TYR A 116 -6.33 32.35 2.56
CA TYR A 116 -7.10 32.12 3.80
C TYR A 116 -7.35 30.65 4.10
N PHE A 117 -6.73 29.74 3.34
CA PHE A 117 -6.84 28.32 3.62
C PHE A 117 -6.00 27.98 4.86
N THR A 118 -6.65 27.44 5.89
CA THR A 118 -5.98 26.82 7.04
C THR A 118 -6.70 25.53 7.45
N TRP A 119 -5.99 24.61 8.10
CA TRP A 119 -6.63 23.40 8.64
C TRP A 119 -7.71 23.76 9.69
N HIS A 120 -7.53 24.87 10.43
CA HIS A 120 -8.52 25.41 11.36
C HIS A 120 -9.83 25.81 10.67
N THR A 121 -9.76 26.47 9.50
CA THR A 121 -10.96 26.85 8.75
C THR A 121 -11.75 25.62 8.26
N CYS A 122 -11.06 24.54 7.87
CA CYS A 122 -11.71 23.28 7.51
C CYS A 122 -12.37 22.62 8.72
N LEU A 123 -11.70 22.60 9.87
CA LEU A 123 -12.26 22.08 11.11
C LEU A 123 -13.50 22.87 11.57
N LEU A 124 -13.43 24.20 11.52
CA LEU A 124 -14.56 25.07 11.83
C LEU A 124 -15.74 24.79 10.90
N GLY A 125 -15.49 24.70 9.59
CA GLY A 125 -16.52 24.37 8.60
C GLY A 125 -17.15 23.00 8.83
N LEU A 126 -16.36 21.99 9.20
CA LEU A 126 -16.87 20.67 9.58
C LEU A 126 -17.79 20.75 10.81
N ILE A 127 -17.33 21.39 11.90
CA ILE A 127 -18.10 21.53 13.14
C ILE A 127 -19.41 22.30 12.88
N LEU A 128 -19.34 23.39 12.12
CA LEU A 128 -20.51 24.21 11.80
C LEU A 128 -21.54 23.44 10.98
N ASN A 129 -21.10 22.69 9.96
CA ASN A 129 -22.01 21.84 9.18
C ASN A 129 -22.66 20.75 10.04
N MET A 130 -21.90 20.10 10.92
CA MET A 130 -22.46 19.13 11.86
C MET A 130 -23.48 19.77 12.81
N PHE A 131 -23.17 20.94 13.35
CA PHE A 131 -24.08 21.68 14.23
C PHE A 131 -25.40 22.03 13.53
N VAL A 132 -25.33 22.64 12.33
CA VAL A 132 -26.52 23.02 11.56
C VAL A 132 -27.36 21.79 11.21
N MET A 133 -26.71 20.68 10.83
CA MET A 133 -27.39 19.44 10.49
C MET A 133 -28.24 18.91 11.68
N PHE A 134 -27.67 18.85 12.89
CA PHE A 134 -28.40 18.43 14.08
C PHE A 134 -29.43 19.46 14.57
N PHE A 135 -29.17 20.74 14.34
CA PHE A 135 -30.09 21.82 14.70
C PHE A 135 -31.39 21.78 13.86
N LEU A 136 -31.30 21.44 12.57
CA LEU A 136 -32.46 21.36 11.69
C LEU A 136 -33.38 20.19 12.06
N ASN A 137 -32.84 18.97 12.13
CA ASN A 137 -33.61 17.80 12.52
C ASN A 137 -32.69 16.64 12.93
N VAL A 138 -32.79 16.20 14.18
CA VAL A 138 -31.95 15.11 14.71
C VAL A 138 -32.21 13.77 14.02
N TYR A 139 -33.45 13.46 13.62
CA TYR A 139 -33.78 12.19 12.97
C TYR A 139 -33.16 12.09 11.58
N TYR A 140 -33.31 13.12 10.73
CA TYR A 140 -32.70 13.12 9.40
C TYR A 140 -31.17 13.24 9.45
N ALA A 141 -30.63 14.00 10.41
CA ALA A 141 -29.19 14.12 10.64
C ALA A 141 -28.55 12.77 10.98
N THR A 142 -29.11 12.05 11.96
CA THR A 142 -28.59 10.74 12.36
C THR A 142 -28.73 9.71 11.25
N ALA A 143 -29.87 9.66 10.55
CA ALA A 143 -30.07 8.75 9.42
C ALA A 143 -29.06 8.98 8.29
N SER A 144 -28.86 10.23 7.86
CA SER A 144 -27.91 10.55 6.79
C SER A 144 -26.45 10.26 7.18
N LEU A 145 -26.07 10.48 8.44
CA LEU A 145 -24.75 10.14 8.94
C LEU A 145 -24.51 8.62 8.95
N VAL A 146 -25.50 7.83 9.37
CA VAL A 146 -25.43 6.36 9.34
C VAL A 146 -25.28 5.86 7.90
N ILE A 147 -26.07 6.40 6.96
CA ILE A 147 -25.96 6.05 5.54
C ILE A 147 -24.57 6.41 5.00
N MET A 148 -24.04 7.59 5.33
CA MET A 148 -22.70 8.00 4.91
C MET A 148 -21.63 7.04 5.45
N LEU A 149 -21.69 6.73 6.75
CA LEU A 149 -20.73 5.79 7.37
C LEU A 149 -20.83 4.40 6.75
N ALA A 150 -22.03 3.92 6.41
CA ALA A 150 -22.23 2.65 5.72
C ALA A 150 -21.63 2.68 4.31
N ILE A 151 -21.84 3.75 3.53
CA ILE A 151 -21.22 3.93 2.21
C ILE A 151 -19.70 3.98 2.36
N PHE A 152 -19.17 4.76 3.30
CA PHE A 152 -17.73 4.85 3.55
C PHE A 152 -17.15 3.49 3.92
N ALA A 153 -17.78 2.76 4.84
CA ALA A 153 -17.35 1.41 5.20
C ALA A 153 -17.40 0.47 3.97
N TYR A 154 -18.46 0.52 3.18
CA TYR A 154 -18.57 -0.27 1.96
C TYR A 154 -17.41 0.01 0.99
N LEU A 155 -17.12 1.29 0.73
CA LEU A 155 -15.99 1.68 -0.13
C LEU A 155 -14.67 1.15 0.41
N VAL A 156 -14.48 1.20 1.72
CA VAL A 156 -13.26 0.72 2.36
C VAL A 156 -13.05 -0.79 2.19
N TYR A 157 -14.12 -1.57 2.18
CA TYR A 157 -14.04 -3.04 2.07
C TYR A 157 -14.07 -3.55 0.63
N TYR A 158 -14.82 -2.89 -0.25
CA TYR A 158 -15.14 -3.39 -1.59
C TYR A 158 -14.56 -2.56 -2.73
N ALA A 159 -14.13 -1.31 -2.50
CA ALA A 159 -13.58 -0.50 -3.59
C ALA A 159 -12.27 -1.12 -4.09
N PRO A 160 -12.08 -1.18 -5.43
CA PRO A 160 -10.84 -1.68 -6.01
C PRO A 160 -9.66 -0.77 -5.63
N GLN A 161 -8.45 -1.33 -5.62
CA GLN A 161 -7.22 -0.56 -5.42
C GLN A 161 -7.05 0.38 -6.61
N THR A 162 -7.32 1.68 -6.41
CA THR A 162 -7.20 2.69 -7.45
C THR A 162 -5.78 3.29 -7.46
N THR A 163 -5.39 3.84 -8.61
CA THR A 163 -4.05 4.42 -8.81
C THR A 163 -3.87 5.80 -8.16
N TRP A 164 -4.93 6.44 -7.69
CA TRP A 164 -4.94 7.83 -7.23
C TRP A 164 -4.40 8.06 -5.80
N GLY A 165 -3.80 7.02 -5.19
CA GLY A 165 -3.13 7.11 -3.89
C GLY A 165 -4.08 6.99 -2.70
N ASP A 166 -3.52 6.60 -1.54
CA ASP A 166 -4.27 6.33 -0.31
C ASP A 166 -3.92 7.33 0.80
N VAL A 167 -4.91 8.10 1.25
CA VAL A 167 -4.77 9.05 2.37
C VAL A 167 -4.39 8.33 3.67
N ARG A 168 -4.85 7.09 3.87
CA ARG A 168 -4.51 6.29 5.06
C ARG A 168 -3.03 5.99 5.11
N GLN A 169 -2.46 5.57 3.98
CA GLN A 169 -1.03 5.30 3.88
C GLN A 169 -0.21 6.57 4.11
N ALA A 170 -0.68 7.72 3.64
CA ALA A 170 -0.04 9.00 3.90
C ALA A 170 -0.05 9.39 5.38
N LEU A 171 -1.18 9.20 6.08
CA LEU A 171 -1.31 9.41 7.53
C LEU A 171 -0.36 8.48 8.30
N ILE A 172 -0.34 7.19 7.97
CA ILE A 172 0.56 6.21 8.58
C ILE A 172 2.02 6.62 8.38
N TYR A 173 2.40 7.00 7.15
CA TYR A 173 3.75 7.44 6.84
C TYR A 173 4.16 8.67 7.66
N HIS A 174 3.29 9.69 7.72
CA HIS A 174 3.54 10.89 8.51
C HIS A 174 3.77 10.54 9.99
N GLN A 175 2.90 9.68 10.54
CA GLN A 175 2.95 9.30 11.94
C GLN A 175 4.18 8.46 12.27
N VAL A 176 4.53 7.48 11.43
CA VAL A 176 5.72 6.64 11.58
C VAL A 176 6.99 7.50 11.53
N ARG A 177 7.10 8.41 10.56
CA ARG A 177 8.24 9.36 10.49
C ARG A 177 8.37 10.17 11.78
N LYS A 178 7.26 10.75 12.27
CA LYS A 178 7.27 11.57 13.50
C LYS A 178 7.67 10.76 14.72
N TYR A 179 7.23 9.51 14.83
CA TYR A 179 7.64 8.62 15.92
C TYR A 179 9.10 8.18 15.81
N LEU A 180 9.60 7.88 14.62
CA LEU A 180 11.02 7.56 14.42
C LEU A 180 11.94 8.73 14.79
N LEU A 181 11.54 9.97 14.48
CA LEU A 181 12.29 11.17 14.89
C LEU A 181 12.27 11.41 16.41
N ARG A 182 11.22 10.96 17.11
CA ARG A 182 11.13 11.02 18.58
C ARG A 182 11.86 9.89 19.28
N LEU A 183 12.16 8.80 18.56
CA LEU A 183 12.88 7.66 19.10
C LEU A 183 14.37 8.01 19.17
N ASP A 184 14.85 8.29 20.39
CA ASP A 184 16.25 8.64 20.64
C ASP A 184 17.05 7.40 21.04
N SER A 185 18.11 7.09 20.29
CA SER A 185 18.99 5.95 20.58
C SER A 185 19.78 6.13 21.87
N ARG A 186 20.06 7.37 22.29
CA ARG A 186 20.84 7.67 23.50
C ARG A 186 20.08 7.36 24.79
N LYS A 187 18.76 7.23 24.72
CA LYS A 187 17.88 6.95 25.86
C LYS A 187 17.62 5.46 26.06
N GLN A 188 18.26 4.59 25.29
CA GLN A 188 18.15 3.15 25.50
C GLN A 188 18.78 2.76 26.84
N HIS A 189 18.05 1.98 27.64
CA HIS A 189 18.52 1.48 28.93
C HIS A 189 18.51 -0.04 28.89
N GLY A 190 19.50 -0.69 29.53
CA GLY A 190 19.56 -2.16 29.64
C GLY A 190 18.26 -2.83 30.17
N LYS A 191 17.47 -2.14 31.01
CA LYS A 191 16.18 -2.65 31.52
C LYS A 191 15.08 -2.72 30.45
N THR A 192 15.20 -1.92 29.39
CA THR A 192 14.24 -1.88 28.27
C THR A 192 14.82 -2.52 27.00
N TRP A 193 15.94 -3.24 27.14
CA TRP A 193 16.53 -3.99 26.04
C TRP A 193 15.52 -5.03 25.54
N ARG A 194 15.44 -5.13 24.21
CA ARG A 194 14.66 -6.15 23.52
C ARG A 194 15.43 -6.63 22.28
N PRO A 195 15.27 -7.89 21.87
CA PRO A 195 15.95 -8.41 20.69
C PRO A 195 15.36 -7.80 19.42
N SER A 196 16.17 -7.05 18.68
CA SER A 196 15.90 -6.60 17.32
C SER A 196 16.76 -7.45 16.38
N VAL A 197 16.13 -8.41 15.70
CA VAL A 197 16.82 -9.49 15.00
C VAL A 197 17.01 -9.16 13.53
N LEU A 198 18.25 -9.33 13.05
CA LEU A 198 18.57 -9.44 11.64
C LEU A 198 18.92 -10.89 11.33
N LEU A 199 18.03 -11.57 10.59
CA LEU A 199 18.24 -12.94 10.17
C LEU A 199 18.86 -12.96 8.77
N LEU A 200 20.06 -13.51 8.63
CA LEU A 200 20.73 -13.69 7.35
C LEU A 200 20.39 -15.07 6.79
N ILE A 201 19.52 -15.12 5.78
CA ILE A 201 19.16 -16.38 5.12
C ILE A 201 19.69 -16.45 3.70
N ASN A 202 20.14 -17.63 3.30
CA ASN A 202 20.46 -17.96 1.91
C ASN A 202 19.31 -18.77 1.27
N THR A 203 18.62 -19.57 2.09
CA THR A 203 17.42 -20.35 1.77
C THR A 203 16.32 -20.03 2.76
N LEU A 204 15.06 -20.09 2.30
CA LEU A 204 13.88 -19.86 3.13
C LEU A 204 13.64 -21.07 4.05
N ASN A 205 14.43 -21.19 5.11
CA ASN A 205 14.28 -22.24 6.11
C ASN A 205 13.21 -21.82 7.12
N GLY A 206 11.98 -22.34 6.96
CA GLY A 206 10.83 -22.03 7.82
C GLY A 206 11.09 -22.07 9.33
N PRO A 207 11.72 -23.15 9.88
CA PRO A 207 11.90 -23.28 11.32
C PRO A 207 12.74 -22.18 11.96
N LEU A 208 13.79 -21.72 11.27
CA LEU A 208 14.66 -20.65 11.78
C LEU A 208 13.96 -19.30 11.71
N VAL A 209 13.21 -19.07 10.62
CA VAL A 209 12.43 -17.84 10.44
C VAL A 209 11.34 -17.72 11.51
N GLU A 210 10.66 -18.82 11.81
CA GLU A 210 9.64 -18.92 12.85
C GLU A 210 10.24 -18.75 14.25
N PHE A 211 11.38 -19.41 14.53
CA PHE A 211 12.11 -19.22 15.77
C PHE A 211 12.47 -17.75 16.02
N CYS A 212 13.01 -17.06 15.00
CA CYS A 212 13.30 -15.62 15.10
C CYS A 212 12.05 -14.76 15.27
N ASN A 213 10.92 -15.15 14.64
CA ASN A 213 9.64 -14.47 14.80
C ASN A 213 9.11 -14.58 16.24
N HIS A 214 9.29 -15.73 16.90
CA HIS A 214 8.96 -15.90 18.31
C HIS A 214 9.97 -15.18 19.23
N LEU A 215 11.26 -15.20 18.90
CA LEU A 215 12.32 -14.60 19.70
C LEU A 215 12.17 -13.07 19.82
N LYS A 216 11.77 -12.39 18.74
CA LYS A 216 11.75 -10.92 18.72
C LYS A 216 10.83 -10.27 19.77
N LYS A 217 9.77 -10.96 20.21
CA LYS A 217 8.77 -10.49 21.21
C LYS A 217 8.36 -9.01 21.09
N GLY A 218 8.23 -8.50 19.86
CA GLY A 218 7.86 -7.11 19.54
C GLY A 218 9.00 -6.19 19.11
N GLY A 219 10.26 -6.65 19.10
CA GLY A 219 11.39 -5.99 18.48
C GLY A 219 11.33 -5.97 16.95
N LEU A 220 12.24 -5.20 16.35
CA LEU A 220 12.41 -5.16 14.90
C LEU A 220 12.86 -6.54 14.42
N TYR A 221 12.30 -7.00 13.31
CA TYR A 221 12.75 -8.23 12.68
C TYR A 221 12.95 -7.99 11.19
N VAL A 222 14.19 -8.18 10.74
CA VAL A 222 14.59 -8.01 9.35
C VAL A 222 15.07 -9.36 8.83
N VAL A 223 14.51 -9.80 7.71
CA VAL A 223 14.99 -10.98 6.99
C VAL A 223 15.86 -10.50 5.84
N GLY A 224 17.14 -10.80 5.92
CA GLY A 224 18.18 -10.37 5.00
C GLY A 224 18.60 -11.48 4.05
N ASN A 225 18.72 -11.17 2.76
CA ASN A 225 19.35 -12.04 1.77
C ASN A 225 20.35 -11.26 0.91
N VAL A 226 21.27 -11.97 0.25
CA VAL A 226 22.33 -11.37 -0.57
C VAL A 226 22.33 -11.92 -1.98
N VAL A 227 22.44 -11.01 -2.95
CA VAL A 227 22.63 -11.34 -4.37
C VAL A 227 24.07 -11.04 -4.74
N LEU A 228 24.75 -12.05 -5.30
CA LEU A 228 26.15 -11.97 -5.68
C LEU A 228 26.31 -11.71 -7.17
N GLY A 229 27.22 -10.81 -7.53
CA GLY A 229 27.67 -10.65 -8.90
C GLY A 229 28.50 -9.38 -9.13
N GLN A 230 29.13 -9.30 -10.31
CA GLN A 230 30.04 -8.22 -10.67
C GLN A 230 29.35 -7.03 -11.37
N LYS A 231 28.24 -7.25 -12.10
CA LYS A 231 27.56 -6.21 -12.89
C LYS A 231 26.33 -5.64 -12.19
N PHE A 232 26.50 -4.50 -11.51
CA PHE A 232 25.46 -3.86 -10.69
C PHE A 232 24.11 -3.64 -11.40
N GLY A 233 24.11 -3.21 -12.67
CA GLY A 233 22.88 -2.89 -13.41
C GLY A 233 21.95 -4.08 -13.67
N ARG A 234 22.47 -5.30 -13.81
CA ARG A 234 21.62 -6.51 -13.93
C ARG A 234 21.21 -7.02 -12.55
N LEU A 235 22.06 -6.84 -11.55
CA LEU A 235 21.86 -7.29 -10.18
C LEU A 235 20.75 -6.53 -9.46
N THR A 236 20.56 -5.23 -9.72
CA THR A 236 19.46 -4.45 -9.13
C THR A 236 18.09 -4.99 -9.51
N LYS A 237 17.90 -5.43 -10.77
CA LYS A 237 16.64 -6.08 -11.20
C LYS A 237 16.44 -7.41 -10.46
N THR A 238 17.48 -8.23 -10.33
CA THR A 238 17.42 -9.51 -9.59
C THR A 238 17.17 -9.30 -8.11
N ALA A 239 17.83 -8.32 -7.48
CA ALA A 239 17.64 -7.96 -6.08
C ALA A 239 16.23 -7.42 -5.82
N GLY A 240 15.67 -6.64 -6.75
CA GLY A 240 14.28 -6.19 -6.68
C GLY A 240 13.28 -7.35 -6.71
N ARG A 241 13.47 -8.31 -7.63
CA ARG A 241 12.66 -9.55 -7.69
C ARG A 241 12.80 -10.37 -6.42
N MET A 242 14.03 -10.54 -5.92
CA MET A 242 14.29 -11.29 -4.70
C MET A 242 13.67 -10.62 -3.46
N LYS A 243 13.75 -9.29 -3.36
CA LYS A 243 13.10 -8.53 -2.30
C LYS A 243 11.58 -8.68 -2.34
N LYS A 244 10.99 -8.66 -3.54
CA LYS A 244 9.55 -8.90 -3.71
C LYS A 244 9.16 -10.32 -3.29
N ALA A 245 9.88 -11.34 -3.78
CA ALA A 245 9.63 -12.73 -3.39
C ALA A 245 9.75 -12.96 -1.87
N LEU A 246 10.71 -12.27 -1.22
CA LEU A 246 10.85 -12.33 0.23
C LEU A 246 9.71 -11.60 0.95
N ALA A 247 9.25 -10.46 0.43
CA ALA A 247 8.07 -9.76 0.95
C ALA A 247 6.81 -10.63 0.85
N ASP A 248 6.63 -11.31 -0.28
CA ASP A 248 5.50 -12.19 -0.54
C ASP A 248 5.51 -13.40 0.42
N TYR A 249 6.69 -13.98 0.68
CA TYR A 249 6.87 -15.04 1.68
C TYR A 249 6.57 -14.57 3.12
N ILE A 250 7.09 -13.39 3.50
CA ILE A 250 6.81 -12.79 4.81
C ILE A 250 5.30 -12.60 4.98
N TYR A 251 4.62 -12.18 3.92
CA TYR A 251 3.18 -11.98 3.92
C TYR A 251 2.41 -13.31 4.00
N SER A 252 2.80 -14.33 3.22
CA SER A 252 2.12 -15.63 3.21
C SER A 252 2.21 -16.36 4.55
N GLU A 253 3.35 -16.25 5.23
CA GLU A 253 3.59 -16.84 6.55
C GLU A 253 3.14 -15.94 7.71
N ASN A 254 2.49 -14.80 7.41
CA ASN A 254 2.03 -13.81 8.40
C ASN A 254 3.13 -13.36 9.40
N LEU A 255 4.35 -13.20 8.87
CA LEU A 255 5.52 -12.83 9.64
C LEU A 255 5.56 -11.31 9.82
N LYS A 256 5.76 -10.86 11.06
CA LYS A 256 5.91 -9.43 11.38
C LYS A 256 7.37 -8.99 11.16
N ALA A 257 7.82 -9.04 9.91
CA ALA A 257 9.21 -8.83 9.51
C ALA A 257 9.34 -7.90 8.29
N PHE A 258 10.53 -7.34 8.09
CA PHE A 258 10.86 -6.53 6.90
C PHE A 258 11.87 -7.25 6.00
N PRO A 259 11.65 -7.27 4.68
CA PRO A 259 12.61 -7.84 3.73
C PRO A 259 13.76 -6.86 3.44
N ALA A 260 14.99 -7.34 3.56
CA ALA A 260 16.20 -6.61 3.17
C ALA A 260 17.02 -7.46 2.18
N VAL A 261 17.49 -6.84 1.10
CA VAL A 261 18.37 -7.51 0.13
C VAL A 261 19.55 -6.61 -0.16
N ALA A 262 20.76 -7.15 -0.01
CA ALA A 262 22.00 -6.46 -0.36
C ALA A 262 22.64 -7.10 -1.60
N VAL A 263 23.33 -6.28 -2.38
CA VAL A 263 24.10 -6.71 -3.55
C VAL A 263 25.58 -6.51 -3.25
N GLY A 264 26.41 -7.47 -3.64
CA GLY A 264 27.86 -7.33 -3.54
C GLY A 264 28.60 -8.34 -4.41
N GLU A 265 29.87 -8.07 -4.65
CA GLU A 265 30.75 -8.96 -5.41
C GLU A 265 31.08 -10.24 -4.62
N SER A 266 31.27 -10.09 -3.31
CA SER A 266 31.49 -11.18 -2.36
C SER A 266 30.38 -11.25 -1.33
N ALA A 267 30.07 -12.46 -0.87
CA ALA A 267 29.11 -12.70 0.21
C ALA A 267 29.48 -11.93 1.48
N ARG A 268 30.78 -11.84 1.78
CA ARG A 268 31.27 -11.12 2.96
C ARG A 268 30.86 -9.64 2.90
N THR A 269 31.18 -8.97 1.79
CA THR A 269 30.86 -7.55 1.58
C THR A 269 29.35 -7.32 1.56
N ALA A 270 28.59 -8.20 0.91
CA ALA A 270 27.14 -8.07 0.84
C ALA A 270 26.49 -8.21 2.24
N TYR A 271 26.91 -9.18 3.05
CA TYR A 271 26.41 -9.33 4.42
C TYR A 271 26.86 -8.19 5.34
N GLN A 272 28.09 -7.69 5.19
CA GLN A 272 28.55 -6.49 5.91
C GLN A 272 27.68 -5.28 5.61
N ASN A 273 27.39 -5.03 4.32
CA ASN A 273 26.50 -3.97 3.91
C ASN A 273 25.11 -4.16 4.52
N LEU A 274 24.60 -5.39 4.55
CA LEU A 274 23.30 -5.69 5.12
C LEU A 274 23.29 -5.43 6.64
N MET A 275 24.34 -5.80 7.37
CA MET A 275 24.43 -5.55 8.82
C MET A 275 24.50 -4.06 9.16
N VAL A 276 25.24 -3.26 8.39
CA VAL A 276 25.43 -1.83 8.67
C VAL A 276 24.25 -0.98 8.18
N MET A 277 23.63 -1.36 7.06
CA MET A 277 22.58 -0.55 6.41
C MET A 277 21.15 -0.97 6.80
N SER A 278 20.97 -2.00 7.63
CA SER A 278 19.63 -2.45 8.04
C SER A 278 19.05 -1.55 9.13
N GLY A 279 17.83 -1.08 8.91
CA GLY A 279 17.07 -0.24 9.84
C GLY A 279 16.94 1.21 9.38
N LEU A 280 16.34 2.05 10.24
CA LEU A 280 16.15 3.48 9.99
C LEU A 280 16.22 4.26 11.30
N GLY A 281 17.17 5.19 11.41
CA GLY A 281 17.37 6.00 12.61
C GLY A 281 17.67 5.15 13.85
N ALA A 282 16.93 5.34 14.94
CA ALA A 282 17.07 4.55 16.17
C ALA A 282 16.45 3.13 16.09
N MET A 283 15.73 2.81 15.01
CA MET A 283 15.13 1.50 14.78
C MET A 283 16.06 0.62 13.94
N THR A 284 17.08 0.05 14.59
CA THR A 284 18.09 -0.82 13.97
C THR A 284 18.13 -2.20 14.63
N PRO A 285 18.58 -3.24 13.91
CA PRO A 285 18.87 -4.53 14.51
C PRO A 285 20.03 -4.46 15.51
N ASN A 286 19.95 -5.23 16.59
CA ASN A 286 21.02 -5.36 17.59
C ASN A 286 21.55 -6.81 17.71
N THR A 287 20.87 -7.77 17.09
CA THR A 287 21.21 -9.20 17.14
C THR A 287 21.22 -9.75 15.73
N VAL A 288 22.35 -10.35 15.31
CA VAL A 288 22.45 -11.01 14.01
C VAL A 288 22.33 -12.51 14.20
N VAL A 289 21.43 -13.14 13.44
CA VAL A 289 21.24 -14.59 13.42
C VAL A 289 21.69 -15.12 12.06
N VAL A 290 22.54 -16.13 12.08
CA VAL A 290 23.10 -16.77 10.90
C VAL A 290 22.84 -18.28 11.00
N PRO A 291 22.39 -18.95 9.93
CA PRO A 291 22.24 -20.39 9.93
C PRO A 291 23.62 -21.05 10.09
N TYR A 292 23.64 -22.16 10.82
CA TYR A 292 24.84 -22.97 10.94
C TYR A 292 25.24 -23.53 9.57
N ILE A 293 26.49 -23.33 9.17
CA ILE A 293 27.01 -23.81 7.88
C ILE A 293 27.68 -25.17 8.12
N GLU A 294 26.94 -26.24 7.89
CA GLU A 294 27.45 -27.63 8.07
C GLU A 294 28.58 -27.98 7.08
N ASN A 295 28.59 -27.35 5.90
CA ASN A 295 29.46 -27.72 4.77
C ASN A 295 30.92 -27.23 4.84
N ILE A 296 31.34 -26.51 5.89
CA ILE A 296 32.74 -26.06 6.01
C ILE A 296 33.67 -27.25 6.26
N LYS A 297 33.21 -28.24 7.05
CA LYS A 297 34.01 -29.43 7.38
C LYS A 297 34.21 -30.37 6.19
N ILE A 298 33.28 -30.38 5.23
CA ILE A 298 33.35 -31.28 4.07
C ILE A 298 34.43 -30.82 3.09
N LYS A 299 34.58 -29.50 2.87
CA LYS A 299 35.62 -28.97 1.97
C LYS A 299 37.03 -29.15 2.52
N SER A 300 37.26 -28.86 3.81
CA SER A 300 38.58 -29.09 4.42
C SER A 300 38.94 -30.57 4.46
N ALA A 301 37.99 -31.45 4.78
CA ALA A 301 38.21 -32.90 4.75
C ALA A 301 38.42 -33.45 3.33
N LEU A 302 37.74 -32.91 2.32
CA LEU A 302 37.95 -33.27 0.91
C LEU A 302 39.28 -32.74 0.37
N GLU A 303 39.70 -31.54 0.76
CA GLU A 303 41.01 -31.00 0.41
C GLU A 303 42.16 -31.74 1.11
N GLU A 304 41.99 -32.13 2.37
CA GLU A 304 42.93 -33.02 3.05
C GLU A 304 42.98 -34.41 2.41
N LYS A 305 41.83 -34.98 2.02
CA LYS A 305 41.79 -36.24 1.27
C LYS A 305 42.48 -36.12 -0.09
N LYS A 306 42.27 -35.02 -0.82
CA LYS A 306 42.96 -34.75 -2.09
C LYS A 306 44.48 -34.61 -1.89
N LYS A 307 44.94 -33.90 -0.85
CA LYS A 307 46.36 -33.78 -0.50
C LYS A 307 46.98 -35.13 -0.10
N LYS A 308 46.27 -35.96 0.68
CA LYS A 308 46.72 -37.32 1.05
C LYS A 308 46.81 -38.25 -0.17
N ASN A 309 45.82 -38.21 -1.06
CA ASN A 309 45.83 -39.02 -2.29
C ASN A 309 46.93 -38.56 -3.27
N ALA A 310 47.20 -37.26 -3.37
CA ALA A 310 48.30 -36.75 -4.18
C ALA A 310 49.68 -37.18 -3.63
N LYS A 311 49.83 -37.22 -2.30
CA LYS A 311 51.06 -37.70 -1.64
C LYS A 311 51.25 -39.22 -1.82
N ALA A 312 50.20 -40.01 -1.65
CA ALA A 312 50.24 -41.45 -1.88
C ALA A 312 50.59 -41.83 -3.34
N LYS A 313 50.17 -40.99 -4.30
CA LYS A 313 50.47 -41.17 -5.74
C LYS A 313 51.90 -40.73 -6.11
N ALA A 314 52.53 -39.88 -5.30
CA ALA A 314 53.93 -39.48 -5.45
C ALA A 314 54.89 -40.51 -4.85
N ASP A 315 54.49 -41.16 -3.75
CA ASP A 315 55.31 -42.19 -3.08
C ASP A 315 55.30 -43.55 -3.80
N SER A 316 54.35 -43.80 -4.72
CA SER A 316 54.20 -45.06 -5.47
C SER A 316 54.84 -45.03 -6.87
N GLY A 317 56.00 -44.39 -7.02
CA GLY A 317 56.63 -44.14 -8.33
C GLY A 317 56.72 -45.35 -9.27
N GLY A 318 56.02 -45.26 -10.41
CA GLY A 318 56.44 -45.80 -11.71
C GLY A 318 56.03 -47.23 -12.10
N LEU A 319 54.95 -47.37 -12.88
CA LEU A 319 54.92 -48.16 -14.13
C LEU A 319 53.66 -47.86 -15.00
N GLY A 320 53.87 -47.37 -16.23
CA GLY A 320 53.18 -47.80 -17.45
C GLY A 320 51.71 -47.43 -17.77
N VAL A 321 51.53 -46.35 -18.56
CA VAL A 321 50.66 -46.17 -19.77
C VAL A 321 49.18 -46.63 -19.76
N ILE A 322 48.23 -45.69 -19.98
CA ILE A 322 47.44 -45.49 -21.22
C ILE A 322 46.71 -44.12 -21.14
N SER A 323 46.74 -43.42 -22.28
CA SER A 323 46.13 -42.13 -22.58
C SER A 323 44.60 -42.19 -22.62
N GLU A 324 43.93 -41.23 -21.98
CA GLU A 324 42.64 -40.72 -22.46
C GLU A 324 42.42 -39.26 -22.02
N ASN A 325 42.44 -38.39 -23.04
CA ASN A 325 41.90 -37.04 -23.16
C ASN A 325 41.78 -36.15 -21.91
N SER A 326 42.58 -35.09 -21.91
CA SER A 326 42.33 -33.84 -21.22
C SER A 326 41.05 -33.16 -21.71
N PRO A 327 40.24 -32.59 -20.81
CA PRO A 327 39.60 -31.31 -21.06
C PRO A 327 40.37 -30.23 -20.30
N SER A 328 40.70 -29.20 -21.04
CA SER A 328 41.20 -27.91 -20.60
C SER A 328 40.40 -27.29 -19.44
N SER A 329 41.12 -26.53 -18.62
CA SER A 329 40.63 -25.55 -17.65
C SER A 329 39.92 -26.11 -16.41
N ALA A 330 40.58 -25.90 -15.26
CA ALA A 330 40.02 -26.08 -13.94
C ALA A 330 38.80 -25.16 -13.77
N ALA A 331 37.60 -25.69 -13.99
CA ALA A 331 36.37 -25.03 -13.60
C ALA A 331 36.18 -25.17 -12.08
N GLU A 332 36.13 -24.02 -11.38
CA GLU A 332 35.46 -23.95 -10.08
C GLU A 332 34.07 -24.61 -10.20
N PRO A 333 33.64 -25.44 -9.22
CA PRO A 333 32.31 -26.01 -9.28
C PRO A 333 31.29 -24.87 -9.24
N ASP A 334 30.53 -24.77 -10.33
CA ASP A 334 29.66 -23.67 -10.69
C ASP A 334 28.45 -23.58 -9.73
N TYR A 335 28.67 -22.99 -8.56
CA TYR A 335 27.65 -22.74 -7.52
C TYR A 335 26.51 -21.85 -8.04
N HIS A 336 26.72 -21.18 -9.18
CA HIS A 336 25.74 -20.35 -9.85
C HIS A 336 24.65 -21.16 -10.56
N ARG A 337 24.95 -22.37 -11.05
CA ARG A 337 24.02 -23.16 -11.87
C ARG A 337 22.92 -23.84 -11.03
N SER A 338 23.28 -24.44 -9.90
CA SER A 338 22.31 -25.02 -8.96
C SER A 338 21.41 -23.96 -8.32
N ARG A 339 21.94 -22.74 -8.07
CA ARG A 339 21.19 -21.63 -7.47
C ARG A 339 20.24 -20.98 -8.46
N SER A 340 20.63 -20.78 -9.73
CA SER A 340 19.71 -20.23 -10.75
C SER A 340 18.59 -21.21 -11.09
N GLU A 341 18.88 -22.52 -11.16
CA GLU A 341 17.89 -23.57 -11.44
C GLU A 341 16.86 -23.68 -10.30
N TYR A 342 17.28 -23.58 -9.03
CA TYR A 342 16.36 -23.63 -7.89
C TYR A 342 15.42 -22.41 -7.81
N PHE A 343 15.94 -21.20 -8.11
CA PHE A 343 15.11 -19.98 -8.14
C PHE A 343 14.24 -19.86 -9.40
N HIS A 344 14.67 -20.45 -10.51
CA HIS A 344 13.85 -20.59 -11.72
C HIS A 344 12.69 -21.57 -11.50
N ASP A 345 12.94 -22.69 -10.80
CA ASP A 345 11.87 -23.64 -10.43
C ASP A 345 10.91 -23.06 -9.38
N LEU A 346 11.42 -22.23 -8.46
CA LEU A 346 10.58 -21.51 -7.49
C LEU A 346 9.74 -20.41 -8.16
N SER A 347 10.30 -19.66 -9.13
CA SER A 347 9.51 -18.68 -9.89
C SER A 347 8.42 -19.36 -10.71
N LEU A 348 8.71 -20.50 -11.34
CA LEU A 348 7.72 -21.32 -12.07
C LEU A 348 6.64 -21.94 -11.19
N LYS A 349 6.97 -22.29 -9.93
CA LYS A 349 5.99 -22.76 -8.94
C LYS A 349 5.11 -21.63 -8.39
N MET A 350 5.62 -20.39 -8.34
CA MET A 350 4.89 -19.20 -7.89
C MET A 350 4.03 -18.59 -9.00
N GLU A 351 4.45 -18.64 -10.27
CA GLU A 351 3.67 -18.19 -11.44
C GLU A 351 2.38 -19.00 -11.65
N ARG A 352 2.32 -20.21 -11.09
CA ARG A 352 1.12 -21.07 -11.10
C ARG A 352 0.08 -20.71 -10.04
N LYS A 353 0.36 -19.77 -9.13
CA LYS A 353 -0.54 -19.40 -8.04
C LYS A 353 -0.79 -17.89 -8.04
N ASP A 354 -1.81 -17.48 -8.78
CA ASP A 354 -2.36 -16.13 -8.74
C ASP A 354 -2.90 -15.79 -7.35
N TYR A 355 -2.10 -15.12 -6.53
CA TYR A 355 -2.54 -14.56 -5.25
C TYR A 355 -2.56 -13.04 -5.30
N THR A 356 -3.63 -12.50 -5.89
CA THR A 356 -3.95 -11.07 -5.99
C THR A 356 -4.82 -10.56 -4.83
N LYS A 357 -4.80 -11.19 -3.65
CA LYS A 357 -5.62 -10.76 -2.51
C LYS A 357 -4.77 -10.40 -1.29
N GLY A 358 -4.27 -9.17 -1.30
CA GLY A 358 -3.72 -8.52 -0.12
C GLY A 358 -4.82 -7.90 0.74
N LYS A 359 -5.07 -8.47 1.92
CA LYS A 359 -5.76 -7.80 3.03
C LYS A 359 -4.72 -7.33 4.04
N PHE A 360 -4.61 -6.01 4.22
CA PHE A 360 -3.94 -5.42 5.38
C PHE A 360 -4.98 -5.24 6.50
N PHE A 361 -4.61 -5.62 7.71
CA PHE A 361 -5.22 -5.10 8.94
C PHE A 361 -4.35 -3.97 9.47
#